data_AF-A0A9D1LFN3-F1
#
_entry.id   AF-A0A9D1LFN3-F1
#
_cell.length_a   1.000
_cell.length_b   1.000
_cell.length_c   1.000
_cell.angle_alpha   90.00
_cell.angle_beta   90.00
_cell.angle_gamma   90.00
#
_symmetry.space_group_name_H-M   'P 1'
#
loop_
_entity.id
_entity.type
_entity.pdbx_description
1 polymer ?
#
loop_
_entity_poly.entity_id
_entity_poly.type
_entity_poly.pdbx_seq_one_letter_code
_entity_poly.pdbx_strand_id
1 'polypeptide(L)'
;MDRKPLLMDADGYGNKEAMMDYVMTWTLKHAAEKFENEKPILNKYCREVLFHLLGINDFKKIKVKEVTTRLQRFGADVTAEITLENEAEESRYALLIEDKAYTSLHDDQLARYKKIFEEYYNGSNYELRYAVVVLPDTMPEATKEESKRNGFEPFCLGDLPLSDWQEESESDLFNEFWLRYWG
;
A
#
# COMPACT_ATOMS: atom_id res chain seq x y z
N MET A 1 15.37 -26.20 -4.95
CA MET A 1 15.03 -26.50 -3.54
C MET A 1 13.75 -25.74 -3.29
N ASP A 2 12.61 -26.43 -3.25
CA ASP A 2 11.31 -25.76 -3.09
C ASP A 2 11.26 -25.15 -1.69
N ARG A 3 11.25 -23.81 -1.64
CA ARG A 3 11.08 -23.09 -0.38
C ARG A 3 9.63 -23.25 0.05
N LYS A 4 9.44 -23.63 1.31
CA LYS A 4 8.12 -23.67 1.92
C LYS A 4 7.57 -22.23 2.00
N PRO A 5 6.30 -21.97 1.62
CA PRO A 5 5.71 -20.65 1.75
C PRO A 5 5.72 -20.20 3.21
N LEU A 6 6.13 -18.96 3.46
CA LEU A 6 6.21 -18.28 4.75
C LEU A 6 4.85 -17.70 5.16
N LEU A 7 4.04 -17.31 4.19
CA LEU A 7 2.81 -16.55 4.39
C LEU A 7 1.54 -17.42 4.20
N MET A 8 1.68 -18.70 3.87
CA MET A 8 0.58 -19.68 3.87
C MET A 8 0.68 -20.60 5.08
N ASP A 9 -0.43 -20.80 5.78
CA ASP A 9 -0.54 -21.91 6.72
C ASP A 9 -0.70 -23.23 5.94
N ALA A 10 -0.34 -24.35 6.57
CA ALA A 10 -0.33 -25.67 5.91
C ALA A 10 -1.69 -26.11 5.38
N ASP A 11 -2.76 -25.47 5.87
CA ASP A 11 -4.15 -25.81 5.60
C ASP A 11 -4.87 -24.74 4.73
N GLY A 12 -4.21 -23.63 4.38
CA GLY A 12 -4.75 -22.56 3.53
C GLY A 12 -5.81 -21.67 4.18
N TYR A 13 -5.93 -21.66 5.51
CA TYR A 13 -6.90 -20.89 6.30
C TYR A 13 -6.40 -19.52 6.78
N GLY A 14 -5.20 -19.09 6.40
CA GLY A 14 -4.70 -17.75 6.74
C GLY A 14 -5.70 -16.64 6.34
N ASN A 15 -5.99 -15.73 7.26
CA ASN A 15 -6.81 -14.54 6.96
C ASN A 15 -6.02 -13.65 6.00
N LYS A 16 -6.30 -13.77 4.69
CA LYS A 16 -5.51 -13.09 3.67
C LYS A 16 -5.55 -11.57 3.82
N GLU A 17 -6.71 -11.00 4.11
CA GLU A 17 -6.84 -9.55 4.32
C GLU A 17 -5.99 -9.09 5.51
N ALA A 18 -6.01 -9.81 6.63
CA ALA A 18 -5.12 -9.48 7.76
C ALA A 18 -3.63 -9.56 7.40
N MET A 19 -3.22 -10.47 6.52
CA MET A 19 -1.82 -10.52 6.07
C MET A 19 -1.51 -9.39 5.08
N MET A 20 -2.44 -9.03 4.19
CA MET A 20 -2.31 -7.87 3.31
C MET A 20 -2.13 -6.58 4.15
N ASP A 21 -2.96 -6.37 5.18
CA ASP A 21 -2.84 -5.28 6.15
C ASP A 21 -1.40 -5.14 6.69
N TYR A 22 -0.86 -6.26 7.19
CA TYR A 22 0.47 -6.31 7.79
C TYR A 22 1.57 -6.06 6.77
N VAL A 23 1.54 -6.75 5.62
CA VAL A 23 2.55 -6.59 4.58
C VAL A 23 2.51 -5.18 4.01
N MET A 24 1.33 -4.62 3.74
CA MET A 24 1.16 -3.25 3.26
C MET A 24 1.74 -2.25 4.26
N THR A 25 1.37 -2.36 5.54
CA THR A 25 1.95 -1.53 6.61
C THR A 25 3.47 -1.62 6.66
N TRP A 26 4.02 -2.83 6.54
CA TRP A 26 5.46 -3.06 6.60
C TRP A 26 6.18 -2.49 5.37
N THR A 27 5.62 -2.69 4.18
CA THR A 27 6.10 -2.13 2.90
C THR A 27 6.18 -0.62 2.98
N LEU A 28 5.10 0.06 3.38
CA LEU A 28 5.07 1.52 3.48
C LEU A 28 6.15 2.04 4.44
N LYS A 29 6.33 1.40 5.60
CA LYS A 29 7.40 1.78 6.55
C LYS A 29 8.79 1.64 5.95
N HIS A 30 9.03 0.56 5.19
CA HIS A 30 10.35 0.28 4.60
C HIS A 30 10.67 1.17 3.40
N ALA A 31 9.76 2.03 2.96
CA ALA A 31 10.05 3.07 1.96
C ALA A 31 10.91 4.21 2.52
N ALA A 32 10.94 4.41 3.84
CA ALA A 32 11.70 5.50 4.47
C ALA A 32 13.21 5.39 4.21
N GLU A 33 13.88 6.53 3.96
CA GLU A 33 15.30 6.60 3.55
C GLU A 33 16.27 5.94 4.56
N LYS A 34 15.88 5.85 5.83
CA LYS A 34 16.70 5.19 6.86
C LYS A 34 17.02 3.72 6.55
N PHE A 35 16.22 3.07 5.69
CA PHE A 35 16.41 1.68 5.28
C PHE A 35 17.23 1.53 3.98
N GLU A 36 17.53 2.62 3.28
CA GLU A 36 18.19 2.62 1.96
C GLU A 36 19.54 1.89 1.99
N ASN A 37 20.33 2.06 3.05
CA ASN A 37 21.66 1.44 3.14
C ASN A 37 21.65 0.03 3.72
N GLU A 38 20.60 -0.37 4.43
CA GLU A 38 20.51 -1.70 5.07
C GLU A 38 19.99 -2.74 4.08
N LYS A 39 18.94 -2.39 3.33
CA LYS A 39 18.27 -3.25 2.36
C LYS A 39 17.91 -2.44 1.11
N PRO A 40 18.89 -2.08 0.27
CA PRO A 40 18.70 -1.16 -0.86
C PRO A 40 17.65 -1.62 -1.86
N ILE A 41 17.61 -2.91 -2.21
CA ILE A 41 16.64 -3.42 -3.21
C ILE A 41 15.23 -3.39 -2.63
N LEU A 42 15.07 -3.86 -1.40
CA LEU A 42 13.81 -3.79 -0.67
C LEU A 42 13.32 -2.34 -0.52
N ASN A 43 14.18 -1.43 -0.09
CA ASN A 43 13.82 -0.03 0.10
C ASN A 43 13.36 0.58 -1.22
N LYS A 44 14.08 0.31 -2.32
CA LYS A 44 13.68 0.72 -3.67
C LYS A 44 12.26 0.23 -4.00
N TYR A 45 11.98 -1.07 -3.85
CA TYR A 45 10.66 -1.62 -4.19
C TYR A 45 9.55 -1.08 -3.28
N CYS A 46 9.80 -0.95 -1.99
CA CYS A 46 8.86 -0.33 -1.05
C CYS A 46 8.56 1.13 -1.40
N ARG A 47 9.57 1.89 -1.85
CA ARG A 47 9.38 3.26 -2.34
C ARG A 47 8.51 3.28 -3.59
N GLU A 48 8.77 2.40 -4.55
CA GLU A 48 8.00 2.33 -5.79
C GLU A 48 6.53 2.03 -5.52
N VAL A 49 6.21 1.12 -4.59
CA VAL A 49 4.83 0.88 -4.12
C VAL A 49 4.23 2.13 -3.48
N LEU A 50 4.93 2.78 -2.54
CA LEU A 50 4.45 3.99 -1.88
C LEU A 50 4.13 5.10 -2.90
N PHE A 51 5.03 5.38 -3.84
CA PHE A 51 4.84 6.45 -4.81
C PHE A 51 3.71 6.16 -5.81
N HIS A 52 3.49 4.90 -6.19
CA HIS A 52 2.31 4.50 -6.96
C HIS A 52 1.00 4.78 -6.21
N LEU A 53 0.93 4.38 -4.93
CA LEU A 53 -0.24 4.63 -4.09
C LEU A 53 -0.50 6.14 -3.85
N LEU A 54 0.55 6.96 -3.91
CA LEU A 54 0.44 8.42 -3.85
C LEU A 54 0.14 9.08 -5.20
N GLY A 55 0.15 8.33 -6.32
CA GLY A 55 -0.04 8.87 -7.66
C GLY A 55 1.11 9.77 -8.14
N ILE A 56 2.34 9.53 -7.66
CA ILE A 56 3.53 10.35 -7.98
C ILE A 56 4.44 9.55 -8.92
N ASN A 57 4.58 10.02 -10.16
CA ASN A 57 5.32 9.29 -11.20
C ASN A 57 6.83 9.63 -11.26
N ASP A 58 7.23 10.86 -10.89
CA ASP A 58 8.64 11.27 -10.85
C ASP A 58 9.11 11.47 -9.41
N PHE A 59 9.64 10.40 -8.83
CA PHE A 59 10.05 10.36 -7.42
C PHE A 59 11.54 10.08 -7.22
N LYS A 60 12.34 10.07 -8.29
CA LYS A 60 13.77 9.70 -8.24
C LYS A 60 14.58 10.59 -7.28
N LYS A 61 14.20 11.86 -7.17
CA LYS A 61 14.86 12.84 -6.30
C LYS A 61 14.12 13.11 -4.99
N ILE A 62 13.00 12.43 -4.74
CA ILE A 62 12.19 12.66 -3.55
C ILE A 62 12.67 11.73 -2.44
N LYS A 63 12.96 12.26 -1.26
CA LYS A 63 13.28 11.49 -0.07
C LYS A 63 12.01 11.20 0.71
N VAL A 64 11.88 9.96 1.19
CA VAL A 64 10.82 9.56 2.12
C VAL A 64 11.41 9.67 3.52
N LYS A 65 11.10 10.74 4.24
CA LYS A 65 11.71 11.06 5.55
C LYS A 65 11.10 10.23 6.66
N GLU A 66 9.78 10.21 6.69
CA GLU A 66 9.00 9.54 7.72
C GLU A 66 7.76 8.89 7.13
N VAL A 67 7.46 7.69 7.62
CA VAL A 67 6.21 6.97 7.33
C VAL A 67 5.69 6.40 8.64
N THR A 68 4.50 6.86 9.04
CA THR A 68 3.80 6.36 10.22
C THR A 68 2.50 5.70 9.79
N THR A 69 2.32 4.42 10.10
CA THR A 69 1.10 3.68 9.73
C THR A 69 0.24 3.31 10.94
N ARG A 70 -1.06 3.09 10.70
CA ARG A 70 -2.02 2.52 11.66
C ARG A 70 -2.94 1.55 10.93
N LEU A 71 -3.18 0.39 11.53
CA LEU A 71 -4.18 -0.57 11.09
C LEU A 71 -5.56 -0.18 11.63
N GLN A 72 -6.61 -0.43 10.85
CA GLN A 72 -8.00 -0.37 11.28
C GLN A 72 -8.42 1.02 11.84
N ARG A 73 -7.74 2.08 11.39
CA ARG A 73 -8.01 3.47 11.81
C ARG A 73 -9.08 4.06 10.90
N PHE A 74 -10.07 4.74 11.50
CA PHE A 74 -11.21 5.31 10.79
C PHE A 74 -12.12 4.25 10.11
N GLY A 75 -11.91 2.97 10.43
CA GLY A 75 -12.57 1.84 9.80
C GLY A 75 -11.88 1.33 8.53
N ALA A 76 -10.82 2.01 8.06
CA ALA A 76 -10.02 1.56 6.92
C ALA A 76 -8.94 0.58 7.35
N ASP A 77 -8.61 -0.36 6.47
CA ASP A 77 -7.63 -1.41 6.66
C ASP A 77 -6.24 -0.88 7.04
N VAL A 78 -5.70 0.05 6.24
CA VAL A 78 -4.42 0.71 6.51
C VAL A 78 -4.52 2.23 6.32
N THR A 79 -3.91 2.99 7.23
CA THR A 79 -3.67 4.43 7.05
C THR A 79 -2.20 4.75 7.23
N ALA A 80 -1.71 5.76 6.52
CA ALA A 80 -0.34 6.23 6.62
C ALA A 80 -0.24 7.75 6.60
N GLU A 81 0.64 8.31 7.43
CA GLU A 81 1.11 9.69 7.35
C GLU A 81 2.55 9.66 6.83
N ILE A 82 2.82 10.42 5.77
CA ILE A 82 4.07 10.39 5.03
C ILE A 82 4.63 11.80 4.93
N THR A 83 5.92 11.94 5.24
CA THR A 83 6.68 13.17 5.02
C THR A 83 7.68 12.94 3.89
N LEU A 84 7.54 13.72 2.83
CA LEU A 84 8.43 13.71 1.68
C LEU A 84 9.26 15.00 1.63
N GLU A 85 10.50 14.89 1.17
CA GLU A 85 11.41 16.02 1.01
C GLU A 85 11.98 16.00 -0.41
N ASN A 86 11.89 17.12 -1.12
CA ASN A 86 12.62 17.35 -2.37
C ASN A 86 13.58 18.55 -2.19
N GLU A 87 14.32 18.93 -3.24
CA GLU A 87 15.29 20.04 -3.16
C GLU A 87 14.67 21.40 -2.79
N ALA A 88 13.35 21.57 -2.95
CA ALA A 88 12.65 22.83 -2.75
C ALA A 88 11.82 22.89 -1.46
N GLU A 89 11.17 21.80 -1.05
CA GLU A 89 10.22 21.80 0.07
C GLU A 89 9.94 20.43 0.69
N GLU A 90 9.37 20.48 1.91
CA GLU A 90 8.73 19.34 2.59
C GLU A 90 7.25 19.28 2.21
N SER A 91 6.75 18.10 1.87
CA SER A 91 5.33 17.85 1.62
C SER A 91 4.83 16.70 2.51
N ARG A 92 3.56 16.79 2.92
CA ARG A 92 2.93 15.82 3.82
C ARG A 92 1.71 15.20 3.17
N TYR A 93 1.63 13.87 3.24
CA TYR A 93 0.54 13.09 2.68
C TYR A 93 -0.12 12.24 3.76
N ALA A 94 -1.44 12.18 3.74
CA ALA A 94 -2.19 11.22 4.52
C ALA A 94 -2.87 10.27 3.54
N LEU A 95 -2.53 9.00 3.62
CA LEU A 95 -3.01 7.94 2.74
C LEU A 95 -3.99 7.04 3.52
N LEU A 96 -5.16 6.81 2.93
CA LEU A 96 -6.14 5.84 3.39
C LEU A 96 -6.21 4.70 2.37
N ILE A 97 -6.05 3.46 2.84
CA ILE A 97 -6.05 2.26 2.02
C ILE A 97 -7.12 1.31 2.56
N GLU A 98 -7.98 0.84 1.67
CA GLU A 98 -8.82 -0.33 1.87
C GLU A 98 -8.24 -1.48 1.04
N ASP A 99 -8.12 -2.68 1.60
CA ASP A 99 -7.65 -3.84 0.85
C ASP A 99 -8.66 -4.99 0.85
N LYS A 100 -8.66 -5.77 -0.24
CA LYS A 100 -9.66 -6.83 -0.45
C LYS A 100 -9.02 -8.06 -1.09
N ALA A 101 -9.08 -9.19 -0.40
CA ALA A 101 -8.58 -10.47 -0.89
C ALA A 101 -9.68 -11.31 -1.54
N TYR A 102 -10.85 -11.35 -0.89
CA TYR A 102 -11.96 -12.24 -1.26
C TYR A 102 -13.30 -11.52 -1.31
N THR A 103 -13.46 -10.52 -0.45
CA THR A 103 -14.74 -9.86 -0.24
C THR A 103 -14.91 -8.68 -1.19
N SER A 104 -16.15 -8.42 -1.59
CA SER A 104 -16.49 -7.20 -2.32
C SER A 104 -16.59 -6.04 -1.35
N LEU A 105 -16.34 -4.83 -1.85
CA LEU A 105 -16.68 -3.62 -1.11
C LEU A 105 -18.17 -3.62 -0.79
N HIS A 106 -18.51 -3.27 0.45
CA HIS A 106 -19.90 -3.07 0.85
C HIS A 106 -20.36 -1.66 0.49
N ASP A 107 -21.66 -1.50 0.22
CA ASP A 107 -22.27 -0.21 -0.07
C ASP A 107 -21.95 0.82 1.04
N ASP A 108 -21.62 2.06 0.63
CA ASP A 108 -21.29 3.22 1.47
C ASP A 108 -20.01 3.11 2.35
N GLN A 109 -19.27 2.00 2.27
CA GLN A 109 -18.09 1.77 3.10
C GLN A 109 -17.02 2.84 2.86
N LEU A 110 -16.63 3.04 1.60
CA LEU A 110 -15.59 4.00 1.21
C LEU A 110 -15.98 5.44 1.53
N ALA A 111 -17.24 5.81 1.25
CA ALA A 111 -17.78 7.14 1.54
C ALA A 111 -17.65 7.48 3.04
N ARG A 112 -18.02 6.52 3.90
CA ARG A 112 -17.94 6.69 5.36
C ARG A 112 -16.50 6.88 5.84
N TYR A 113 -15.57 6.04 5.36
CA TYR A 113 -14.17 6.11 5.78
C TYR A 113 -13.52 7.41 5.34
N LYS A 114 -13.77 7.80 4.09
CA LYS A 114 -13.30 9.07 3.53
C LYS A 114 -13.79 10.27 4.32
N LYS A 115 -15.07 10.31 4.68
CA LYS A 115 -15.63 11.40 5.49
C LYS A 115 -14.91 11.54 6.83
N ILE A 116 -14.73 10.44 7.57
CA ILE A 116 -14.05 10.45 8.88
C ILE A 116 -12.58 10.90 8.71
N PHE A 117 -11.92 10.44 7.64
CA PHE A 117 -10.55 10.81 7.34
C PHE A 117 -10.39 12.30 7.03
N GLU A 118 -11.25 12.84 6.18
CA GLU A 118 -11.28 14.26 5.83
C GLU A 118 -11.57 15.14 7.04
N GLU A 119 -12.52 14.74 7.90
CA GLU A 119 -12.81 15.44 9.15
C GLU A 119 -11.60 15.48 10.09
N TYR A 120 -10.83 14.39 10.19
CA TYR A 120 -9.65 14.31 11.03
C TYR A 120 -8.50 15.22 10.56
N TYR A 121 -8.28 15.31 9.24
CA TYR A 121 -7.23 16.14 8.64
C TYR A 121 -7.70 17.56 8.26
N ASN A 122 -8.93 17.93 8.58
CA ASN A 122 -9.47 19.24 8.27
C ASN A 122 -8.61 20.37 8.89
N GLY A 123 -8.16 21.32 8.06
CA GLY A 123 -7.28 22.41 8.48
C GLY A 123 -5.82 22.01 8.70
N SER A 124 -5.44 20.75 8.42
CA SER A 124 -4.04 20.32 8.40
C SER A 124 -3.35 20.68 7.08
N ASN A 125 -2.03 20.50 7.02
CA ASN A 125 -1.23 20.67 5.81
C ASN A 125 -1.00 19.35 5.06
N TYR A 126 -1.79 18.31 5.32
CA TYR A 126 -1.69 17.03 4.65
C TYR A 126 -2.50 17.02 3.34
N GLU A 127 -1.88 16.56 2.26
CA GLU A 127 -2.59 16.16 1.05
C GLU A 127 -3.17 14.76 1.24
N LEU A 128 -4.47 14.60 0.97
CA LEU A 128 -5.18 13.34 1.20
C LEU A 128 -5.14 12.47 -0.05
N ARG A 129 -4.80 11.18 0.13
CA ARG A 129 -4.79 10.15 -0.91
C ARG A 129 -5.64 8.96 -0.47
N TYR A 130 -6.27 8.31 -1.43
CA TYR A 130 -7.22 7.22 -1.20
C TYR A 130 -6.95 6.10 -2.19
N ALA A 131 -6.71 4.89 -1.69
CA ALA A 131 -6.41 3.72 -2.50
C ALA A 131 -7.30 2.53 -2.12
N VAL A 132 -7.68 1.75 -3.12
CA VAL A 132 -8.21 0.40 -2.92
C VAL A 132 -7.23 -0.58 -3.52
N VAL A 133 -6.74 -1.56 -2.74
CA VAL A 133 -5.80 -2.57 -3.22
C VAL A 133 -6.47 -3.94 -3.19
N VAL A 134 -6.53 -4.61 -4.34
CA VAL A 134 -7.15 -5.94 -4.46
C VAL A 134 -6.10 -7.01 -4.76
N LEU A 135 -6.25 -8.18 -4.13
CA LEU A 135 -5.40 -9.34 -4.35
C LEU A 135 -5.46 -9.89 -5.80
N PRO A 136 -6.63 -9.99 -6.47
CA PRO A 136 -6.70 -10.53 -7.83
C PRO A 136 -5.92 -9.68 -8.85
N ASP A 137 -5.32 -10.34 -9.84
CA ASP A 137 -4.59 -9.69 -10.95
C ASP A 137 -5.50 -8.92 -11.92
N THR A 138 -6.81 -9.07 -11.80
CA THR A 138 -7.80 -8.33 -12.61
C THR A 138 -8.77 -7.62 -11.72
N MET A 139 -8.90 -6.31 -11.92
CA MET A 139 -9.75 -5.46 -11.11
C MET A 139 -11.22 -5.85 -11.31
N PRO A 140 -11.95 -6.26 -10.26
CA PRO A 140 -13.38 -6.51 -10.37
C PRO A 140 -14.11 -5.22 -10.77
N GLU A 141 -14.99 -5.28 -11.77
CA GLU A 141 -15.67 -4.08 -12.29
C GLU A 141 -16.48 -3.36 -11.19
N ALA A 142 -17.15 -4.12 -10.32
CA ALA A 142 -17.87 -3.56 -9.18
C ALA A 142 -16.94 -2.75 -8.23
N THR A 143 -15.75 -3.28 -7.95
CA THR A 143 -14.75 -2.57 -7.14
C THR A 143 -14.28 -1.30 -7.86
N LYS A 144 -14.01 -1.39 -9.16
CA LYS A 144 -13.59 -0.23 -9.97
C LYS A 144 -14.65 0.88 -9.97
N GLU A 145 -15.91 0.52 -10.16
CA GLU A 145 -17.03 1.47 -10.14
C GLU A 145 -17.20 2.13 -8.77
N GLU A 146 -17.14 1.35 -7.69
CA GLU A 146 -17.29 1.86 -6.33
C GLU A 146 -16.10 2.74 -5.91
N SER A 147 -14.86 2.35 -6.24
CA SER A 147 -13.66 3.17 -6.04
C SER A 147 -13.80 4.51 -6.77
N LYS A 148 -14.16 4.48 -8.06
CA LYS A 148 -14.36 5.69 -8.86
C LYS A 148 -15.45 6.59 -8.30
N ARG A 149 -16.58 6.01 -7.87
CA ARG A 149 -17.70 6.74 -7.25
C ARG A 149 -17.27 7.52 -6.01
N ASN A 150 -16.34 6.98 -5.24
CA ASN A 150 -15.86 7.57 -3.99
C ASN A 150 -14.53 8.34 -4.12
N GLY A 151 -13.93 8.36 -5.31
CA GLY A 151 -12.65 9.03 -5.57
C GLY A 151 -11.46 8.31 -4.92
N PHE A 152 -11.47 6.99 -4.93
CA PHE A 152 -10.34 6.13 -4.59
C PHE A 152 -9.68 5.61 -5.86
N GLU A 153 -8.36 5.52 -5.85
CA GLU A 153 -7.60 4.90 -6.93
C GLU A 153 -7.55 3.37 -6.72
N PRO A 154 -8.07 2.57 -7.65
CA PRO A 154 -8.06 1.12 -7.52
C PRO A 154 -6.78 0.51 -8.10
N PHE A 155 -6.15 -0.41 -7.37
CA PHE A 155 -4.96 -1.16 -7.77
C PHE A 155 -5.19 -2.65 -7.60
N CYS A 156 -4.88 -3.46 -8.61
CA CYS A 156 -4.54 -4.85 -8.41
C CYS A 156 -3.12 -4.96 -7.88
N LEU A 157 -2.78 -6.04 -7.16
CA LEU A 157 -1.37 -6.30 -6.82
C LEU A 157 -0.49 -6.33 -8.08
N GLY A 158 -1.00 -6.88 -9.19
CA GLY A 158 -0.35 -6.89 -10.50
C GLY A 158 -0.15 -5.52 -11.15
N ASP A 159 -0.86 -4.47 -10.72
CA ASP A 159 -0.74 -3.10 -11.26
C ASP A 159 0.43 -2.32 -10.65
N LEU A 160 0.97 -2.81 -9.53
CA LEU A 160 2.18 -2.25 -8.94
C LEU A 160 3.38 -2.62 -9.83
N PRO A 161 4.52 -1.90 -9.76
CA PRO A 161 5.62 -2.01 -10.74
C PRO A 161 6.43 -3.32 -10.63
N LEU A 162 5.76 -4.43 -10.33
CA LEU A 162 6.27 -5.78 -10.21
C LEU A 162 6.99 -6.23 -11.49
N SER A 163 6.55 -5.78 -12.67
CA SER A 163 7.18 -6.14 -13.95
C SER A 163 8.59 -5.57 -14.12
N ASP A 164 8.93 -4.51 -13.39
CA ASP A 164 10.23 -3.85 -13.47
C ASP A 164 11.25 -4.45 -12.48
N TRP A 165 10.80 -5.36 -11.60
CA TRP A 165 11.62 -5.96 -10.56
C TRP A 165 12.32 -7.22 -11.08
N GLN A 166 13.58 -7.06 -11.48
CA GLN A 166 14.36 -8.13 -12.11
C GLN A 166 15.09 -9.04 -11.12
N GLU A 167 15.15 -8.67 -9.85
CA GLU A 167 15.84 -9.43 -8.81
C GLU A 167 15.01 -9.49 -7.52
N GLU A 168 15.35 -10.45 -6.67
CA GLU A 168 14.74 -10.57 -5.35
C GLU A 168 15.30 -9.50 -4.40
N SER A 169 14.42 -8.95 -3.56
CA SER A 169 14.84 -8.11 -2.45
C SER A 169 15.50 -8.92 -1.34
N GLU A 170 16.09 -8.23 -0.37
CA GLU A 170 16.70 -8.80 0.82
C GLU A 170 15.67 -9.26 1.88
N SER A 171 14.39 -9.40 1.50
CA SER A 171 13.30 -9.86 2.37
C SER A 171 12.52 -10.98 1.70
N ASP A 172 12.67 -12.21 2.22
CA ASP A 172 11.90 -13.35 1.75
C ASP A 172 10.38 -13.13 1.88
N LEU A 173 9.95 -12.42 2.93
CA LEU A 173 8.55 -12.06 3.15
C LEU A 173 8.01 -11.15 2.05
N PHE A 174 8.81 -10.15 1.65
CA PHE A 174 8.45 -9.23 0.59
C PHE A 174 8.41 -9.97 -0.76
N ASN A 175 9.43 -10.78 -1.02
CA ASN A 175 9.53 -11.55 -2.25
C ASN A 175 8.36 -12.54 -2.39
N GLU A 176 7.94 -13.16 -1.29
CA GLU A 176 6.80 -14.08 -1.34
C GLU A 176 5.50 -13.35 -1.65
N PHE A 177 5.20 -12.26 -0.93
CA PHE A 177 3.95 -11.53 -1.12
C PHE A 177 3.88 -10.83 -2.49
N TRP A 178 4.93 -10.10 -2.86
CA TRP A 178 4.89 -9.22 -4.03
C TRP A 178 5.44 -9.84 -5.32
N LEU A 179 6.44 -10.73 -5.24
CA LEU A 179 7.13 -11.25 -6.44
C LEU A 179 6.71 -12.67 -6.85
N ARG A 180 6.32 -13.51 -5.89
CA ARG A 180 6.18 -14.97 -6.11
C ARG A 180 4.76 -15.48 -6.01
N TYR A 181 3.78 -14.57 -6.07
CA TYR A 181 2.34 -14.84 -5.98
C TYR A 181 1.95 -15.51 -4.65
N TRP A 182 1.27 -14.75 -3.79
CA TRP A 182 0.81 -15.18 -2.48
C TRP A 182 -0.72 -15.49 -2.47
N GLY A 183 -1.27 -15.85 -3.63
CA GLY A 183 -2.72 -15.86 -3.90
C GLY A 183 -3.37 -17.20 -4.11
#